data_AF-A0A8H3GU10-F1
#
_entry.id   AF-A0A8H3GU10-F1
#
_cell.length_a   1.000
_cell.length_b   1.000
_cell.length_c   1.000
_cell.angle_alpha   90.00
_cell.angle_beta   90.00
_cell.angle_gamma   90.00
#
_symmetry.space_group_name_H-M   'P 1'
#
loop_
_entity.id
_entity.type
_entity.pdbx_description
1 polymer ?
#
loop_
_entity_poly.entity_id
_entity_poly.type
_entity_poly.pdbx_seq_one_letter_code
_entity_poly.pdbx_strand_id
1 'polypeptide(L)'
;MQQGIPLRDYMAVLYKTLEILRGYAPGSSPLYGFSGAPGLIVRSVLIIRICRLIVLVANSASVPAFAKEDTRRAIARSLTGPGDIHTALCTKFLRADSWHDLWNAVRYSQLNRAADELVHLSRRLSNYRPPNIAAVKSIVHSNLNPELEQLLSLVEPDVTLDPKAKPFIPQAENYDTPADAEEDSIEPTQTTADGEANADEFPDMIASEANLLAAPQAEPQRPLTASDIKSGKELLFFYRRYTLRQRVRTRKAVKTIWAYYLRHRLRHNAPMTATEEQIRKLHTEYKKDVESIDYPLLYVKAFQNHERILLGCMPHVLVYLRGLEHVNQQRKEANKERLKKVQHEELDKVRIRMDACVALAKKLKQLAWRIVPGSHSLRQIDTLRDEVKKVDSLRTEIMDTFGEDAIPKPLEEHYALGISTILTPTPAATTAKPPKPDLNVSDLGI
;
A
#
# COMPACT_ATOMS: atom_id res chain seq x y z
N MET A 1 15.83 32.38 -3.09
CA MET A 1 16.28 31.65 -1.88
C MET A 1 15.03 31.38 -1.06
N GLN A 2 14.79 30.16 -0.58
CA GLN A 2 13.80 29.93 0.48
C GLN A 2 14.51 30.19 1.80
N GLN A 3 13.85 30.85 2.75
CA GLN A 3 14.38 31.08 4.09
C GLN A 3 14.97 29.78 4.67
N GLY A 4 16.30 29.70 4.73
CA GLY A 4 17.04 28.87 5.68
C GLY A 4 17.79 27.62 5.16
N ILE A 5 17.45 27.01 4.01
CA ILE A 5 18.21 25.85 3.52
C ILE A 5 18.37 25.90 2.00
N PRO A 6 19.61 26.04 1.47
CA PRO A 6 19.88 25.87 0.05
C PRO A 6 19.35 24.52 -0.44
N LEU A 7 18.63 24.50 -1.56
CA LEU A 7 18.07 23.28 -2.16
C LEU A 7 19.12 22.16 -2.29
N ARG A 8 20.36 22.57 -2.57
CA ARG A 8 21.54 21.69 -2.63
C ARG A 8 21.79 20.97 -1.31
N ASP A 9 21.73 21.68 -0.19
CA ASP A 9 22.03 21.14 1.14
C ASP A 9 20.90 20.20 1.59
N TYR A 10 19.65 20.58 1.30
CA TYR A 10 18.51 19.70 1.51
C TYR A 10 18.65 18.38 0.73
N MET A 11 18.99 18.45 -0.55
CA MET A 11 19.23 17.25 -1.36
C MET A 11 20.41 16.43 -0.82
N ALA A 12 21.49 17.09 -0.38
CA ALA A 12 22.65 16.42 0.20
C ALA A 12 22.29 15.65 1.49
N VAL A 13 21.45 16.24 2.35
CA VAL A 13 20.92 15.56 3.55
C VAL A 13 20.08 14.34 3.16
N LEU A 14 19.23 14.44 2.13
CA LEU A 14 18.42 13.32 1.65
C LEU A 14 19.28 12.17 1.11
N TYR A 15 20.30 12.47 0.30
CA TYR A 15 21.24 11.45 -0.21
C TYR A 15 22.03 10.79 0.93
N LYS A 16 22.59 11.59 1.86
CA LYS A 16 23.31 11.07 3.04
C LYS A 16 22.42 10.16 3.90
N THR A 17 21.17 10.57 4.13
CA THR A 17 20.19 9.75 4.87
C THR A 17 19.91 8.44 4.15
N LEU A 18 19.80 8.46 2.83
CA LEU A 18 19.56 7.27 2.02
C LEU A 18 20.77 6.32 2.04
N GLU A 19 21.99 6.85 2.07
CA GLU A 19 23.23 6.07 2.28
C GLU A 19 23.28 5.43 3.67
N ILE A 20 22.93 6.16 4.73
CA ILE A 20 22.84 5.63 6.10
C ILE A 20 21.79 4.50 6.16
N LEU A 21 20.63 4.72 5.53
CA LEU A 21 19.58 3.72 5.39
C LEU A 21 19.94 2.58 4.44
N ARG A 22 21.06 2.62 3.74
CA ARG A 22 21.57 1.50 2.95
C ARG A 22 22.61 0.69 3.74
N GLY A 23 23.44 1.32 4.55
CA GLY A 23 24.49 0.67 5.32
C GLY A 23 23.98 -0.50 6.18
N TYR A 24 24.40 -1.72 5.84
CA TYR A 24 24.08 -2.96 6.56
C TYR A 24 25.28 -3.42 7.41
N ALA A 25 26.13 -2.51 7.88
CA ALA A 25 27.18 -2.90 8.80
C ALA A 25 26.51 -3.25 10.15
N PRO A 26 26.53 -4.53 10.56
CA PRO A 26 25.94 -4.94 11.83
C PRO A 26 26.70 -4.22 12.95
N GLY A 27 26.05 -3.28 13.63
CA GLY A 27 26.63 -2.54 14.76
C GLY A 27 26.98 -1.08 14.52
N SER A 28 26.98 -0.56 13.27
CA SER A 28 27.30 0.86 13.01
C SER A 28 26.09 1.74 12.65
N SER A 29 24.92 1.14 12.40
CA SER A 29 23.72 1.94 12.13
C SER A 29 23.07 2.37 13.44
N PRO A 30 22.80 3.68 13.64
CA PRO A 30 22.00 4.16 14.77
C PRO A 30 20.56 3.60 14.78
N LEU A 31 20.18 2.88 13.72
CA LEU A 31 18.91 2.19 13.53
C LEU A 31 18.99 0.69 13.83
N TYR A 32 19.87 0.25 14.73
CA TYR A 32 20.06 -1.16 15.10
C TYR A 32 18.75 -1.88 15.48
N GLY A 33 17.75 -1.15 16.01
CA GLY A 33 16.41 -1.65 16.31
C GLY A 33 15.59 -2.10 15.09
N PHE A 34 16.05 -1.85 13.86
CA PHE A 34 15.38 -2.21 12.61
C PHE A 34 15.97 -3.44 11.90
N SER A 35 16.85 -4.20 12.57
CA SER A 35 17.53 -5.35 11.98
C SER A 35 16.65 -6.60 11.83
N GLY A 36 15.48 -6.65 12.48
CA GLY A 36 14.50 -7.73 12.30
C GLY A 36 13.68 -7.59 11.01
N ALA A 37 13.05 -8.66 10.55
CA ALA A 37 12.14 -8.68 9.40
C ALA A 37 11.13 -7.49 9.33
N PRO A 38 10.42 -7.10 10.41
CA PRO A 38 9.56 -5.92 10.36
C PRO A 38 10.34 -4.60 10.22
N GLY A 39 11.55 -4.53 10.76
CA GLY A 39 12.41 -3.36 10.67
C GLY A 39 12.92 -3.13 9.24
N LEU A 40 13.20 -4.21 8.52
CA LEU A 40 13.56 -4.19 7.10
C LEU A 40 12.45 -3.61 6.22
N ILE A 41 11.18 -3.91 6.54
CA ILE A 41 10.02 -3.31 5.85
C ILE A 41 9.95 -1.81 6.13
N VAL A 42 10.02 -1.40 7.41
CA VAL A 42 9.99 0.02 7.78
C VAL A 42 11.12 0.80 7.10
N ARG A 43 12.33 0.24 7.10
CA ARG A 43 13.50 0.78 6.40
C ARG A 43 13.25 0.93 4.90
N SER A 44 12.69 -0.09 4.25
CA SER A 44 12.31 -0.02 2.83
C SER A 44 11.29 1.08 2.55
N VAL A 45 10.30 1.26 3.42
CA VAL A 45 9.31 2.33 3.32
C VAL A 45 9.97 3.71 3.44
N LEU A 46 10.89 3.90 4.40
CA LEU A 46 11.63 5.15 4.56
C LEU A 46 12.50 5.48 3.34
N ILE A 47 13.20 4.48 2.80
CA ILE A 47 14.00 4.63 1.58
C ILE A 47 13.12 5.12 0.44
N ILE A 48 11.96 4.49 0.21
CA ILE A 48 11.04 4.91 -0.87
C ILE A 48 10.51 6.32 -0.63
N ARG A 49 10.19 6.70 0.62
CA ARG A 49 9.77 8.07 0.94
C ARG A 49 10.86 9.07 0.59
N ILE A 50 12.12 8.80 0.90
CA ILE A 50 13.25 9.67 0.56
C ILE A 50 13.42 9.75 -0.96
N CYS A 51 13.43 8.62 -1.67
CA CYS A 51 13.47 8.61 -3.14
C CYS A 51 12.34 9.46 -3.74
N ARG A 52 11.12 9.34 -3.21
CA ARG A 52 9.97 10.13 -3.64
C ARG A 52 10.19 11.62 -3.41
N LEU A 53 10.69 12.02 -2.24
CA LEU A 53 10.99 13.42 -1.92
C LEU A 53 12.01 14.00 -2.89
N ILE A 54 13.13 13.29 -3.13
CA ILE A 54 14.16 13.72 -4.09
C ILE A 54 13.55 13.96 -5.47
N VAL A 55 12.75 13.01 -5.97
CA VAL A 55 12.12 13.12 -7.29
C VAL A 55 11.10 14.26 -7.36
N LEU A 56 10.27 14.42 -6.32
CA LEU A 56 9.26 15.49 -6.25
C LEU A 56 9.92 16.87 -6.25
N VAL A 57 10.99 17.02 -5.47
CA VAL A 57 11.76 18.26 -5.35
C VAL A 57 12.42 18.60 -6.69
N ALA A 58 13.11 17.63 -7.31
CA ALA A 58 13.73 17.81 -8.61
C ALA A 58 12.71 18.10 -9.73
N ASN A 59 11.49 17.55 -9.63
CA ASN A 59 10.43 17.84 -10.59
C ASN A 59 9.82 19.23 -10.38
N SER A 60 9.76 19.72 -9.13
CA SER A 60 9.15 21.00 -8.78
C SER A 60 10.10 22.19 -8.94
N ALA A 61 11.40 22.01 -8.72
CA ALA A 61 12.40 23.09 -8.74
C ALA A 61 12.90 23.46 -10.16
N SER A 62 12.17 23.10 -11.23
CA SER A 62 12.56 23.34 -12.63
C SER A 62 14.00 22.90 -12.97
N VAL A 63 14.45 21.80 -12.36
CA VAL A 63 15.81 21.26 -12.55
C VAL A 63 16.01 20.87 -14.02
N PRO A 64 17.14 21.22 -14.65
CA PRO A 64 17.42 20.88 -16.04
C PRO A 64 17.50 19.36 -16.24
N ALA A 65 17.24 18.90 -17.48
CA ALA A 65 17.11 17.48 -17.81
C ALA A 65 18.35 16.65 -17.44
N PHE A 66 19.56 17.19 -17.63
CA PHE A 66 20.80 16.47 -17.28
C PHE A 66 20.91 16.22 -15.76
N ALA A 67 20.56 17.20 -14.93
CA ALA A 67 20.62 17.07 -13.46
C ALA A 67 19.52 16.14 -12.92
N LYS A 68 18.38 16.05 -13.61
CA LYS A 68 17.35 15.02 -13.37
C LYS A 68 17.91 13.62 -13.64
N GLU A 69 18.66 13.46 -14.72
CA GLU A 69 19.30 12.19 -15.05
C GLU A 69 20.41 11.81 -14.06
N ASP A 70 21.20 12.77 -13.58
CA ASP A 70 22.16 12.55 -12.49
C ASP A 70 21.46 12.13 -11.19
N THR A 71 20.32 12.75 -10.88
CA THR A 71 19.47 12.40 -9.73
C THR A 71 18.94 10.97 -9.85
N ARG A 72 18.46 10.57 -11.04
CA ARG A 72 18.02 9.18 -11.31
C ARG A 72 19.16 8.20 -11.08
N ARG A 73 20.34 8.46 -11.64
CA ARG A 73 21.53 7.63 -11.46
C ARG A 73 21.99 7.58 -10.01
N ALA A 74 21.88 8.68 -9.26
CA ALA A 74 22.19 8.69 -7.83
C ALA A 74 21.22 7.79 -7.05
N ILE A 75 19.91 7.94 -7.24
CA ILE A 75 18.90 7.07 -6.60
C ILE A 75 19.14 5.60 -6.94
N ALA A 76 19.34 5.25 -8.22
CA ALA A 76 19.60 3.88 -8.63
C ALA A 76 20.85 3.32 -7.93
N ARG A 77 21.99 4.04 -7.98
CA ARG A 77 23.23 3.64 -7.31
C ARG A 77 23.02 3.44 -5.82
N SER A 78 22.30 4.33 -5.15
CA SER A 78 22.10 4.23 -3.71
C SER A 78 21.16 3.09 -3.31
N LEU A 79 20.27 2.65 -4.20
CA LEU A 79 19.41 1.47 -4.00
C LEU A 79 20.11 0.15 -4.34
N THR A 80 21.15 0.15 -5.19
CA THR A 80 21.93 -1.04 -5.55
C THR A 80 23.03 -1.30 -4.53
N GLY A 81 22.89 -2.30 -3.65
CA GLY A 81 23.92 -2.64 -2.66
C GLY A 81 23.84 -4.09 -2.15
N PRO A 82 24.84 -4.53 -1.34
CA PRO A 82 24.86 -5.87 -0.76
C PRO A 82 23.72 -6.02 0.25
N GLY A 83 22.65 -6.71 -0.18
CA GLY A 83 21.44 -6.93 0.59
C GLY A 83 20.20 -6.89 -0.31
N ASP A 84 19.71 -8.08 -0.69
CA ASP A 84 18.47 -8.28 -1.47
C ASP A 84 17.18 -7.86 -0.74
N ILE A 85 17.32 -7.15 0.37
CA ILE A 85 16.25 -6.93 1.33
C ILE A 85 15.27 -5.84 0.86
N HIS A 86 15.71 -4.94 -0.01
CA HIS A 86 14.89 -3.82 -0.49
C HIS A 86 14.29 -4.04 -1.88
N THR A 87 14.60 -5.18 -2.52
CA THR A 87 14.37 -5.38 -3.95
C THR A 87 12.89 -5.28 -4.28
N ALA A 88 12.00 -5.96 -3.54
CA ALA A 88 10.57 -6.00 -3.88
C ALA A 88 9.89 -4.61 -3.94
N LEU A 89 10.03 -3.80 -2.88
CA LEU A 89 9.36 -2.50 -2.79
C LEU A 89 10.07 -1.41 -3.61
N CYS A 90 11.40 -1.48 -3.73
CA CYS A 90 12.20 -0.51 -4.49
C CYS A 90 12.40 -0.90 -5.96
N THR A 91 11.94 -2.09 -6.40
CA THR A 91 12.12 -2.61 -7.78
C THR A 91 11.81 -1.56 -8.85
N LYS A 92 10.69 -0.84 -8.70
CA LYS A 92 10.27 0.17 -9.68
C LYS A 92 11.22 1.36 -9.77
N PHE A 93 11.83 1.76 -8.65
CA PHE A 93 12.82 2.84 -8.61
C PHE A 93 14.16 2.37 -9.16
N LEU A 94 14.53 1.11 -8.89
CA LEU A 94 15.75 0.48 -9.39
C LEU A 94 15.72 0.26 -10.92
N ARG A 95 14.58 -0.17 -11.46
CA ARG A 95 14.38 -0.47 -12.89
C ARG A 95 13.99 0.75 -13.73
N ALA A 96 14.03 1.95 -13.16
CA ALA A 96 13.67 3.16 -13.88
C ALA A 96 14.81 3.60 -14.78
N ASP A 97 14.72 3.30 -16.08
CA ASP A 97 15.76 3.62 -17.07
C ASP A 97 15.71 5.06 -17.55
N SER A 98 14.58 5.73 -17.37
CA SER A 98 14.39 7.15 -17.71
C SER A 98 13.84 7.96 -16.53
N TRP A 99 13.97 9.29 -16.60
CA TRP A 99 13.30 10.19 -15.65
C TRP A 99 11.77 9.97 -15.62
N HIS A 100 11.19 9.67 -16.79
CA HIS A 100 9.77 9.38 -16.91
C HIS A 100 9.36 8.13 -16.14
N ASP A 101 10.17 7.07 -16.22
CA ASP A 101 9.92 5.82 -15.49
C ASP A 101 10.10 6.00 -13.99
N LEU A 102 11.08 6.79 -13.57
CA LEU A 102 11.30 7.14 -12.17
C LEU A 102 10.11 7.94 -11.62
N TRP A 103 9.60 8.88 -12.41
CA TRP A 103 8.40 9.63 -12.06
C TRP A 103 7.17 8.71 -12.00
N ASN A 104 7.04 7.75 -12.92
CA ASN A 104 6.00 6.72 -12.86
C ASN A 104 6.11 5.86 -11.60
N ALA A 105 7.32 5.50 -11.18
CA ALA A 105 7.53 4.75 -9.94
C ALA A 105 7.01 5.52 -8.72
N VAL A 106 7.17 6.85 -8.69
CA VAL A 106 6.58 7.72 -7.66
C VAL A 106 5.05 7.75 -7.75
N ARG A 107 4.49 8.00 -8.94
CA ARG A 107 3.04 8.14 -9.16
C ARG A 107 2.24 6.86 -8.92
N TYR A 108 2.85 5.71 -9.20
CA TYR A 108 2.25 4.38 -9.02
C TYR A 108 2.88 3.60 -7.86
N SER A 109 3.46 4.32 -6.90
CA SER A 109 3.97 3.74 -5.67
C SER A 109 2.82 3.20 -4.81
N GLN A 110 3.05 2.04 -4.18
CA GLN A 110 2.09 1.48 -3.22
C GLN A 110 1.92 2.37 -1.99
N LEU A 111 2.88 3.27 -1.74
CA LEU A 111 2.82 4.25 -0.68
C LEU A 111 1.84 5.40 -0.98
N ASN A 112 1.20 5.51 -2.13
CA ASN A 112 0.28 6.62 -2.40
C ASN A 112 -1.11 6.42 -1.73
N ARG A 113 -1.11 6.22 -0.41
CA ARG A 113 -2.30 5.99 0.41
C ARG A 113 -2.13 6.65 1.77
N ALA A 114 -3.22 7.15 2.34
CA ALA A 114 -3.25 7.75 3.68
C ALA A 114 -2.23 8.88 3.87
N ALA A 115 -1.29 8.76 4.82
CA ALA A 115 -0.33 9.81 5.16
C ALA A 115 0.71 10.11 4.06
N ASP A 116 0.83 9.21 3.09
CA ASP A 116 1.77 9.30 1.98
C ASP A 116 1.05 9.59 0.64
N GLU A 117 -0.21 10.02 0.69
CA GLU A 117 -1.00 10.39 -0.48
C GLU A 117 -0.33 11.53 -1.26
N LEU A 118 -0.11 11.33 -2.57
CA LEU A 118 0.40 12.39 -3.44
C LEU A 118 -0.71 13.35 -3.79
N VAL A 119 -0.42 14.65 -3.68
CA VAL A 119 -1.31 15.72 -4.10
C VAL A 119 -0.66 16.46 -5.27
N HIS A 120 -1.37 16.50 -6.40
CA HIS A 120 -1.00 17.33 -7.54
C HIS A 120 -1.81 18.63 -7.49
N LEU A 121 -1.13 19.72 -7.15
CA LEU A 121 -1.69 21.07 -7.16
C LEU A 121 -1.55 21.64 -8.58
N SER A 122 -2.64 22.15 -9.14
CA SER A 122 -2.62 22.79 -10.45
C SER A 122 -3.54 24.01 -10.50
N ARG A 123 -3.18 25.00 -11.33
CA ARG A 123 -4.03 26.15 -11.65
C ARG A 123 -4.97 25.76 -12.78
N ARG A 124 -6.25 26.12 -12.67
CA ARG A 124 -7.23 25.94 -13.74
C ARG A 124 -6.86 26.85 -14.91
N LEU A 125 -6.40 26.26 -16.00
CA LEU A 125 -6.29 26.93 -17.29
C LEU A 125 -7.43 26.45 -18.17
N SER A 126 -8.00 27.31 -19.02
CA SER A 126 -9.19 27.03 -19.84
C SER A 126 -9.10 25.73 -20.65
N ASN A 127 -7.88 25.34 -21.04
CA ASN A 127 -7.61 24.14 -21.84
C ASN A 127 -6.78 23.07 -21.11
N TYR A 128 -6.46 23.25 -19.83
CA TYR A 128 -5.66 22.28 -19.08
C TYR A 128 -6.56 21.29 -18.35
N ARG A 129 -6.47 20.01 -18.73
CA ARG A 129 -6.99 18.91 -17.91
C ARG A 129 -5.83 18.29 -17.14
N PRO A 130 -5.81 18.37 -15.80
CA PRO A 130 -4.78 17.69 -15.03
C PRO A 130 -4.85 16.19 -15.33
N PRO A 131 -3.70 15.50 -15.43
CA PRO A 131 -3.69 14.07 -15.66
C PRO A 131 -4.43 13.35 -14.51
N ASN A 132 -5.46 12.58 -14.85
CA ASN A 132 -6.21 11.79 -13.89
C ASN A 132 -5.43 10.51 -13.56
N ILE A 133 -4.71 10.55 -12.45
CA ILE A 133 -3.91 9.42 -11.98
C ILE A 133 -4.60 8.90 -10.74
N ALA A 134 -5.14 7.68 -10.79
CA ALA A 134 -5.98 7.13 -9.73
C ALA A 134 -5.33 7.12 -8.34
N ALA A 135 -3.99 7.16 -8.28
CA ALA A 135 -3.20 7.18 -7.05
C ALA A 135 -2.73 8.59 -6.62
N VAL A 136 -3.05 9.65 -7.37
CA VAL A 136 -2.64 11.03 -7.08
C VAL A 136 -3.89 11.90 -6.99
N LYS A 137 -4.11 12.50 -5.83
CA LYS A 137 -5.21 13.43 -5.64
C LYS A 137 -4.90 14.74 -6.35
N SER A 138 -5.69 15.09 -7.36
CA SER A 138 -5.55 16.39 -8.02
C SER A 138 -6.42 17.44 -7.33
N ILE A 139 -5.81 18.57 -7.01
CA ILE A 139 -6.52 19.76 -6.54
C ILE A 139 -6.30 20.85 -7.58
N VAL A 140 -7.40 21.30 -8.18
CA VAL A 140 -7.40 22.33 -9.23
C VAL A 140 -7.93 23.61 -8.64
N HIS A 141 -7.08 24.63 -8.55
CA HIS A 141 -7.48 25.95 -8.08
C HIS A 141 -8.03 26.75 -9.25
N SER A 142 -9.30 27.16 -9.17
CA SER A 142 -9.93 28.03 -10.17
C SER A 142 -9.25 29.40 -10.22
N ASN A 143 -9.03 30.00 -9.05
CA ASN A 143 -8.31 31.25 -8.87
C ASN A 143 -7.27 31.05 -7.76
N LEU A 144 -6.05 31.56 -7.96
CA LEU A 144 -5.08 31.69 -6.88
C LEU A 144 -5.48 32.95 -6.09
N ASN A 145 -5.67 32.82 -4.77
CA ASN A 145 -5.73 34.00 -3.90
C ASN A 145 -4.39 34.76 -4.07
N PRO A 146 -4.35 36.08 -4.28
CA PRO A 146 -3.11 36.85 -4.36
C PRO A 146 -2.17 36.60 -3.17
N GLU A 147 -2.70 36.36 -1.96
CA GLU A 147 -1.88 35.98 -0.80
C GLU A 147 -1.22 34.61 -0.99
N LEU A 148 -1.94 33.65 -1.58
CA LEU A 148 -1.39 32.33 -1.89
C LEU A 148 -0.40 32.41 -3.06
N GLU A 149 -0.66 33.27 -4.05
CA GLU A 149 0.28 33.53 -5.15
C GLU A 149 1.56 34.19 -4.62
N GLN A 150 1.46 35.09 -3.64
CA GLN A 150 2.60 35.69 -2.94
C GLN A 150 3.34 34.68 -2.06
N LEU A 151 2.63 33.81 -1.34
CA LEU A 151 3.23 32.72 -0.55
C LEU A 151 3.90 31.65 -1.41
N LEU A 152 3.39 31.41 -2.63
CA LEU A 152 3.92 30.45 -3.59
C LEU A 152 4.95 31.06 -4.53
N SER A 153 4.95 32.39 -4.73
CA SER A 153 5.99 33.07 -5.48
C SER A 153 7.25 33.02 -4.62
N LEU A 154 8.18 32.16 -5.03
CA LEU A 154 9.51 31.99 -4.43
C LEU A 154 10.41 33.24 -4.57
N VAL A 155 9.83 34.34 -5.07
CA VAL A 155 10.42 35.66 -5.16
C VAL A 155 10.06 36.34 -3.85
N GLU A 156 11.06 36.58 -3.00
CA GLU A 156 10.88 37.53 -1.90
C GLU A 156 10.32 38.80 -2.54
N PRO A 157 9.20 39.37 -2.04
CA PRO A 157 8.72 40.63 -2.59
C PRO A 157 9.92 41.57 -2.59
N ASP A 158 10.21 42.22 -3.71
CA ASP A 158 11.21 43.30 -3.73
C ASP A 158 10.72 44.30 -2.69
N VAL A 159 11.21 44.16 -1.46
CA VAL A 159 10.97 45.08 -0.37
C VAL A 159 11.78 46.28 -0.76
N THR A 160 11.20 47.08 -1.65
CA THR A 160 11.60 48.44 -1.92
C THR A 160 11.35 49.15 -0.61
N LEU A 161 12.38 49.15 0.25
CA LEU A 161 12.43 49.96 1.45
C LEU A 161 11.96 51.36 1.03
N ASP A 162 10.89 51.84 1.66
CA ASP A 162 10.34 53.15 1.34
C ASP A 162 11.50 54.17 1.40
N PRO A 163 11.87 54.85 0.30
CA PRO A 163 12.98 55.81 0.31
C PRO A 163 12.71 57.00 1.24
N LYS A 164 11.46 57.13 1.73
CA LYS A 164 11.08 58.13 2.75
C LYS A 164 11.11 57.59 4.19
N ALA A 165 11.44 56.31 4.40
CA ALA A 165 11.59 55.76 5.73
C ALA A 165 12.71 56.52 6.46
N LYS A 166 12.37 57.16 7.57
CA LYS A 166 13.36 57.85 8.41
C LYS A 166 14.40 56.82 8.88
N PRO A 167 15.70 57.16 8.87
CA PRO A 167 16.74 56.27 9.38
C PRO A 167 16.36 55.77 10.76
N PHE A 168 16.34 54.45 10.93
CA PHE A 168 16.10 53.84 12.23
C PHE A 168 17.28 54.21 13.13
N ILE A 169 17.06 55.15 14.05
CA ILE A 169 18.00 55.48 15.12
C ILE A 169 17.61 54.57 16.28
N PRO A 170 18.38 53.50 16.58
CA PRO A 170 18.13 52.71 17.78
C PRO A 170 18.22 53.65 18.98
N GLN A 171 17.10 53.83 19.68
CA GLN A 171 17.12 54.51 20.97
C GLN A 171 17.90 53.61 21.92
N ALA A 172 19.11 54.04 22.28
CA ALA A 172 19.83 53.45 23.39
C ALA A 172 18.99 53.71 24.64
N GLU A 173 18.25 52.69 25.08
CA GLU A 173 17.66 52.68 26.42
C GLU A 173 18.82 52.70 27.42
N ASN A 174 19.06 53.89 28.00
CA ASN A 174 19.86 54.03 29.20
C ASN A 174 19.13 53.31 30.33
N TYR A 175 19.52 52.06 30.57
CA TYR A 175 19.18 51.36 31.80
C TYR A 175 19.98 52.00 32.95
N ASP A 176 19.34 52.91 33.68
CA ASP A 176 19.77 53.29 35.02
C ASP A 176 19.51 52.09 35.95
N THR A 177 20.59 51.48 36.42
CA THR A 177 20.61 50.40 37.41
C THR A 177 20.40 50.98 38.81
N PRO A 178 19.34 50.60 39.56
CA PRO A 178 19.32 50.79 41.00
C PRO A 178 20.11 49.66 41.67
N ALA A 179 21.06 50.06 42.51
CA ALA A 179 21.74 49.22 43.47
C ALA A 179 20.80 48.81 44.62
N ASP A 180 21.28 47.84 45.41
CA ASP A 180 20.73 47.25 46.64
C ASP A 180 19.82 46.03 46.40
N ALA A 181 20.35 44.81 46.48
CA ALA A 181 20.76 44.03 47.67
C ALA A 181 19.63 43.09 48.10
N GLU A 182 19.84 41.77 47.96
CA GLU A 182 20.01 40.87 49.11
C GLU A 182 20.32 39.44 48.64
N GLU A 183 21.18 38.83 49.44
CA GLU A 183 21.73 37.49 49.36
C GLU A 183 20.63 36.41 49.37
N ASP A 184 20.84 35.31 48.65
CA ASP A 184 20.66 34.03 49.34
C ASP A 184 21.59 32.95 48.80
N SER A 185 22.18 32.26 49.77
CA SER A 185 23.27 31.31 49.71
C SER A 185 22.73 29.90 49.51
N ILE A 186 23.18 29.17 48.48
CA ILE A 186 23.11 27.70 48.47
C ILE A 186 24.40 27.10 47.93
N GLU A 187 24.93 26.20 48.75
CA GLU A 187 26.22 25.50 48.73
C GLU A 187 26.57 24.70 47.45
N PRO A 188 27.87 24.44 47.21
CA PRO A 188 28.35 23.54 46.17
C PRO A 188 28.56 22.12 46.72
N THR A 189 27.87 21.13 46.17
CA THR A 189 28.23 19.71 46.40
C THR A 189 29.13 19.22 45.29
N GLN A 190 30.40 19.00 45.64
CA GLN A 190 31.37 18.26 44.87
C GLN A 190 30.95 16.79 44.75
N THR A 191 31.12 16.19 43.57
CA THR A 191 31.37 14.75 43.48
C THR A 191 32.42 14.50 42.42
N THR A 192 33.61 14.20 42.91
CA THR A 192 34.72 13.59 42.18
C THR A 192 34.35 12.16 41.78
N ALA A 193 34.66 11.78 40.55
CA ALA A 193 34.96 10.41 40.19
C ALA A 193 35.83 10.42 38.93
N ASP A 194 37.11 10.19 39.17
CA ASP A 194 38.13 9.89 38.18
C ASP A 194 37.76 8.65 37.35
N GLY A 195 38.13 8.69 36.08
CA GLY A 195 37.97 7.60 35.13
C GLY A 195 38.87 7.82 33.92
N GLU A 196 40.16 7.57 34.12
CA GLU A 196 41.24 7.62 33.14
C GLU A 196 41.12 6.51 32.07
N ALA A 197 41.78 6.75 30.92
CA ALA A 197 42.12 5.83 29.82
C ALA A 197 41.09 5.57 28.70
N ASN A 198 41.20 6.30 27.58
CA ASN A 198 42.12 5.91 26.49
C ASN A 198 42.04 6.92 25.33
N ALA A 199 43.21 7.38 24.92
CA ALA A 199 43.42 8.18 23.73
C ALA A 199 43.26 7.30 22.49
N ASP A 200 42.42 7.71 21.55
CA ASP A 200 42.61 7.37 20.15
C ASP A 200 42.23 8.58 19.30
N GLU A 201 43.19 9.01 18.49
CA GLU A 201 43.20 10.23 17.70
C GLU A 201 42.08 10.22 16.65
N PHE A 202 41.27 11.27 16.61
CA PHE A 202 40.53 11.66 15.42
C PHE A 202 41.06 13.01 14.93
N PRO A 203 41.41 13.16 13.64
CA PRO A 203 41.88 14.42 13.12
C PRO A 203 40.73 15.41 12.98
N ASP A 204 40.91 16.53 13.67
CA ASP A 204 40.60 17.89 13.28
C ASP A 204 40.02 18.05 11.86
N MET A 205 38.71 18.31 11.76
CA MET A 205 38.15 18.98 10.60
C MET A 205 36.77 19.59 10.89
N ILE A 206 36.73 20.92 10.70
CA ILE A 206 35.57 21.81 10.60
C ILE A 206 35.08 22.38 11.94
N ALA A 207 35.91 23.25 12.51
CA ALA A 207 35.42 24.42 13.26
C ALA A 207 34.79 25.41 12.28
N SER A 208 33.51 25.22 11.95
CA SER A 208 32.70 26.24 11.28
C SER A 208 31.93 27.04 12.32
N GLU A 209 32.39 28.27 12.54
CA GLU A 209 31.62 29.48 12.83
C GLU A 209 30.15 29.27 13.26
N ALA A 210 29.96 28.84 14.50
CA ALA A 210 28.68 28.90 15.19
C ALA A 210 28.69 30.12 16.12
N ASN A 211 28.63 31.32 15.55
CA ASN A 211 28.39 32.56 16.32
C ASN A 211 27.68 33.62 15.47
N LEU A 212 26.48 33.27 14.99
CA LEU A 212 25.45 34.22 14.58
C LEU A 212 24.06 33.70 15.02
N LEU A 213 23.91 33.37 16.31
CA LEU A 213 22.59 33.41 16.93
C LEU A 213 22.28 34.90 17.15
N ALA A 214 21.71 35.55 16.13
CA ALA A 214 21.02 36.80 16.33
C ALA A 214 20.03 36.61 17.48
N ALA A 215 20.19 37.39 18.55
CA ALA A 215 19.25 37.40 19.67
C ALA A 215 17.83 37.52 19.09
N PRO A 216 16.88 36.67 19.49
CA PRO A 216 15.52 36.73 18.99
C PRO A 216 15.02 38.15 19.23
N GLN A 217 14.82 38.92 18.14
CA GLN A 217 14.18 40.21 18.25
C GLN A 217 12.85 39.95 18.95
N ALA A 218 12.68 40.56 20.12
CA ALA A 218 11.49 40.40 20.92
C ALA A 218 10.31 40.85 20.07
N GLU A 219 9.58 39.89 19.51
CA GLU A 219 8.31 40.16 18.83
C GLU A 219 7.46 40.95 19.83
N PRO A 220 6.87 42.08 19.41
CA PRO A 220 6.07 42.90 20.30
C PRO A 220 4.96 42.03 20.89
N GLN A 221 5.08 41.72 22.19
CA GLN A 221 4.12 40.92 22.92
C GLN A 221 2.81 41.69 23.03
N ARG A 222 1.98 41.58 21.99
CA ARG A 222 0.60 42.05 22.06
C ARG A 222 -0.08 41.25 23.18
N PRO A 223 -0.60 41.91 24.23
CA PRO A 223 -1.30 41.21 25.29
C PRO A 223 -2.49 40.45 24.69
N LEU A 224 -2.60 39.16 25.00
CA LEU A 224 -3.67 38.31 24.50
C LEU A 224 -5.03 38.88 24.91
N THR A 225 -5.90 39.12 23.94
CA THR A 225 -7.26 39.57 24.23
C THR A 225 -8.10 38.42 24.77
N ALA A 226 -9.19 38.72 25.50
CA ALA A 226 -10.12 37.70 25.98
C ALA A 226 -10.73 36.84 24.85
N SER A 227 -10.86 37.43 23.64
CA SER A 227 -11.29 36.73 22.43
C SER A 227 -10.28 35.69 21.95
N ASP A 228 -8.98 36.01 22.00
CA ASP A 228 -7.90 35.08 21.63
C ASP A 228 -7.84 33.90 22.60
N ILE A 229 -8.02 34.17 23.89
CA ILE A 229 -8.09 33.12 24.93
C ILE A 229 -9.28 32.20 24.69
N LYS A 230 -10.46 32.76 24.34
CA LYS A 230 -11.67 31.96 24.04
C LYS A 230 -11.46 31.09 22.79
N SER A 231 -10.94 31.69 21.72
CA SER A 231 -10.66 30.99 20.46
C SER A 231 -9.60 29.89 20.63
N GLY A 232 -8.55 30.16 21.40
CA GLY A 232 -7.52 29.18 21.75
C GLY A 232 -8.09 27.99 22.54
N LYS A 233 -8.99 28.23 23.49
CA LYS A 233 -9.69 27.17 24.24
C LYS A 233 -10.55 26.30 23.31
N GLU A 234 -11.25 26.91 22.36
CA GLU A 234 -12.08 26.19 21.38
C GLU A 234 -11.24 25.35 20.42
N LEU A 235 -10.15 25.89 19.89
CA LEU A 235 -9.20 25.16 19.05
C LEU A 235 -8.57 23.98 19.79
N LEU A 236 -8.16 24.19 21.04
CA LEU A 236 -7.61 23.14 21.91
C LEU A 236 -8.64 22.02 22.16
N PHE A 237 -9.92 22.38 22.36
CA PHE A 237 -11.01 21.40 22.51
C PHE A 237 -11.19 20.56 21.25
N PHE A 238 -11.25 21.18 20.07
CA PHE A 238 -11.35 20.45 18.81
C PHE A 238 -10.14 19.56 18.54
N TYR A 239 -8.93 20.03 18.84
CA TYR A 239 -7.70 19.26 18.71
C TYR A 239 -7.68 18.03 19.65
N ARG A 240 -8.06 18.20 20.92
CA ARG A 240 -8.21 17.09 21.88
C ARG A 240 -9.24 16.06 21.39
N ARG A 241 -10.38 16.53 20.85
CA ARG A 241 -11.42 15.64 20.29
C ARG A 241 -10.92 14.89 19.05
N TYR A 242 -10.17 15.56 18.18
CA TYR A 242 -9.56 14.95 17.00
C TYR A 242 -8.53 13.88 17.38
N THR A 243 -7.58 14.19 18.26
CA THR A 243 -6.56 13.25 18.72
C THR A 243 -7.17 12.03 19.42
N LEU A 244 -8.23 12.21 20.21
CA LEU A 244 -8.96 11.10 20.81
C LEU A 244 -9.62 10.20 19.76
N ARG A 245 -10.31 10.78 18.76
CA ARG A 245 -10.88 10.03 17.63
C ARG A 245 -9.80 9.27 16.85
N GLN A 246 -8.65 9.89 16.63
CA GLN A 246 -7.51 9.26 15.99
C GLN A 246 -7.01 8.07 16.82
N ARG A 247 -6.79 8.22 18.13
CA ARG A 247 -6.41 7.11 19.03
C ARG A 247 -7.40 5.94 18.99
N VAL A 248 -8.71 6.22 18.99
CA VAL A 248 -9.75 5.19 18.89
C VAL A 248 -9.68 4.47 17.54
N ARG A 249 -9.50 5.19 16.43
CA ARG A 249 -9.31 4.60 15.10
C ARG A 249 -8.05 3.73 15.05
N THR A 250 -6.93 4.21 15.59
CA THR A 250 -5.67 3.46 15.63
C THR A 250 -5.81 2.19 16.48
N ARG A 251 -6.40 2.27 17.67
CA ARG A 251 -6.68 1.09 18.52
C ARG A 251 -7.58 0.08 17.81
N LYS A 252 -8.62 0.55 17.12
CA LYS A 252 -9.51 -0.32 16.33
C LYS A 252 -8.74 -1.00 15.20
N ALA A 253 -7.92 -0.26 14.45
CA ALA A 253 -7.09 -0.80 13.38
C ALA A 253 -6.09 -1.85 13.91
N VAL A 254 -5.38 -1.55 14.99
CA VAL A 254 -4.45 -2.50 15.65
C VAL A 254 -5.17 -3.75 16.10
N LYS A 255 -6.34 -3.63 16.75
CA LYS A 255 -7.15 -4.77 17.18
C LYS A 255 -7.58 -5.62 15.99
N THR A 256 -7.97 -5.00 14.87
CA THR A 256 -8.32 -5.70 13.63
C THR A 256 -7.11 -6.43 13.04
N ILE A 257 -5.96 -5.77 12.90
CA ILE A 257 -4.72 -6.37 12.39
C ILE A 257 -4.30 -7.55 13.28
N TRP A 258 -4.32 -7.37 14.61
CA TRP A 258 -3.99 -8.43 15.56
C TRP A 258 -4.94 -9.63 15.44
N ALA A 259 -6.24 -9.39 15.27
CA ALA A 259 -7.21 -10.48 15.06
C ALA A 259 -6.94 -11.25 13.76
N TYR A 260 -6.58 -10.57 12.66
CA TYR A 260 -6.17 -11.23 11.42
C TYR A 260 -4.88 -12.01 11.58
N TYR A 261 -3.87 -11.43 12.24
CA TYR A 261 -2.61 -12.10 12.53
C TYR A 261 -2.82 -13.34 13.42
N LEU A 262 -3.63 -13.24 14.46
CA LEU A 262 -3.93 -14.37 15.34
C LEU A 262 -4.68 -15.47 14.57
N ARG A 263 -5.68 -15.13 13.73
CA ARG A 263 -6.34 -16.11 12.85
C ARG A 263 -5.35 -16.76 11.88
N HIS A 264 -4.47 -15.96 11.27
CA HIS A 264 -3.43 -16.46 10.38
C HIS A 264 -2.51 -17.44 11.12
N ARG A 265 -2.00 -17.06 12.29
CA ARG A 265 -1.12 -17.90 13.11
C ARG A 265 -1.82 -19.18 13.58
N LEU A 266 -3.07 -19.09 14.01
CA LEU A 266 -3.88 -20.24 14.38
C LEU A 266 -4.13 -21.17 13.19
N ARG A 267 -4.38 -20.62 11.99
CA ARG A 267 -4.51 -21.41 10.75
C ARG A 267 -3.20 -22.02 10.27
N HIS A 268 -2.07 -21.38 10.54
CA HIS A 268 -0.75 -21.90 10.19
C HIS A 268 -0.26 -22.98 11.16
N ASN A 269 -0.70 -22.92 12.41
CA ASN A 269 -0.34 -23.90 13.44
C ASN A 269 -1.39 -25.02 13.62
N ALA A 270 -2.60 -24.84 13.09
CA ALA A 270 -3.59 -25.91 13.06
C ALA A 270 -3.09 -27.02 12.11
N PRO A 271 -3.19 -28.29 12.51
CA PRO A 271 -2.93 -29.39 11.59
C PRO A 271 -3.86 -29.23 10.40
N MET A 272 -3.28 -29.03 9.21
CA MET A 272 -4.07 -28.96 7.99
C MET A 272 -4.60 -30.33 7.64
N THR A 273 -5.83 -30.37 7.16
CA THR A 273 -6.34 -31.58 6.51
C THR A 273 -5.59 -31.78 5.18
N ALA A 274 -5.47 -33.03 4.72
CA ALA A 274 -4.82 -33.34 3.45
C ALA A 274 -5.46 -32.57 2.26
N THR A 275 -6.78 -32.35 2.31
CA THR A 275 -7.51 -31.55 1.31
C THR A 275 -7.08 -30.08 1.33
N GLU A 276 -6.92 -29.48 2.50
CA GLU A 276 -6.46 -28.09 2.63
C GLU A 276 -5.02 -27.91 2.14
N GLU A 277 -4.13 -28.87 2.40
CA GLU A 277 -2.77 -28.86 1.85
C GLU A 277 -2.79 -28.95 0.32
N GLN A 278 -3.65 -29.80 -0.24
CA GLN A 278 -3.84 -29.89 -1.68
C GLN A 278 -4.35 -28.58 -2.27
N ILE A 279 -5.33 -27.91 -1.63
CA ILE A 279 -5.83 -26.58 -2.03
C ILE A 279 -4.69 -25.55 -2.00
N ARG A 280 -3.88 -25.54 -0.94
CA ARG A 280 -2.74 -24.62 -0.81
C ARG A 280 -1.72 -24.84 -1.92
N LYS A 281 -1.39 -26.10 -2.24
CA LYS A 281 -0.49 -26.44 -3.34
C LYS A 281 -1.04 -25.94 -4.68
N LEU A 282 -2.31 -26.23 -4.97
CA LEU A 282 -2.98 -25.75 -6.19
C LEU A 282 -2.98 -24.22 -6.26
N HIS A 283 -3.28 -23.52 -5.16
CA HIS A 283 -3.19 -22.07 -5.10
C HIS A 283 -1.79 -21.56 -5.46
N THR A 284 -0.71 -22.20 -4.98
CA THR A 284 0.65 -21.79 -5.35
C THR A 284 0.96 -22.03 -6.83
N GLU A 285 0.38 -23.07 -7.43
CA GLU A 285 0.52 -23.35 -8.87
C GLU A 285 -0.21 -22.30 -9.71
N TYR A 286 -1.49 -22.01 -9.41
CA TYR A 286 -2.24 -20.92 -10.07
C TYR A 286 -1.57 -19.56 -9.89
N LYS A 287 -0.93 -19.32 -8.74
CA LYS A 287 -0.18 -18.08 -8.52
C LYS A 287 0.97 -17.90 -9.51
N LYS A 288 1.72 -18.97 -9.79
CA LYS A 288 2.79 -18.94 -10.80
C LYS A 288 2.23 -18.65 -12.18
N ASP A 289 1.06 -19.20 -12.51
CA ASP A 289 0.43 -18.91 -13.80
C ASP A 289 0.03 -17.46 -13.94
N VAL A 290 -0.63 -16.88 -12.92
CA VAL A 290 -1.01 -15.46 -12.90
C VAL A 290 0.21 -14.58 -13.05
N GLU A 291 1.30 -14.90 -12.33
CA GLU A 291 2.58 -14.19 -12.42
C GLU A 291 3.23 -14.30 -13.81
N SER A 292 2.91 -15.35 -14.58
CA SER A 292 3.42 -15.57 -15.96
C SER A 292 2.60 -14.87 -17.06
N ILE A 293 1.42 -14.32 -16.75
CA ILE A 293 0.60 -13.68 -17.79
C ILE A 293 1.06 -12.23 -17.98
N ASP A 294 1.75 -11.98 -19.09
CA ASP A 294 2.14 -10.62 -19.49
C ASP A 294 0.89 -9.80 -19.83
N TYR A 295 0.54 -8.84 -18.97
CA TYR A 295 -0.64 -7.99 -19.17
C TYR A 295 -0.29 -6.50 -19.39
N PRO A 296 -0.79 -5.89 -20.49
CA PRO A 296 -0.75 -4.45 -20.70
C PRO A 296 -1.56 -3.70 -19.62
N LEU A 297 -1.03 -2.58 -19.14
CA LEU A 297 -1.58 -1.72 -18.08
C LEU A 297 -3.03 -1.22 -18.30
N LEU A 298 -3.61 -1.40 -19.48
CA LEU A 298 -4.96 -0.92 -19.83
C LEU A 298 -6.10 -1.79 -19.25
N TYR A 299 -5.82 -3.02 -18.81
CA TYR A 299 -6.84 -3.98 -18.35
C TYR A 299 -6.83 -4.26 -16.85
N VAL A 300 -6.20 -3.41 -16.03
CA VAL A 300 -5.95 -3.66 -14.60
C VAL A 300 -7.18 -4.14 -13.83
N LYS A 301 -8.39 -3.59 -14.09
CA LYS A 301 -9.60 -4.00 -13.37
C LYS A 301 -10.14 -5.37 -13.81
N ALA A 302 -10.16 -5.65 -15.11
CA ALA A 302 -10.56 -6.95 -15.64
C ALA A 302 -9.56 -8.03 -15.20
N PHE A 303 -8.27 -7.71 -15.24
CA PHE A 303 -7.19 -8.57 -14.75
C PHE A 303 -7.31 -8.86 -13.26
N GLN A 304 -7.56 -7.86 -12.40
CA GLN A 304 -7.76 -8.08 -10.96
C GLN A 304 -8.93 -9.01 -10.65
N ASN A 305 -10.02 -8.93 -11.41
CA ASN A 305 -11.14 -9.85 -11.25
C ASN A 305 -10.75 -11.27 -11.69
N HIS A 306 -10.01 -11.38 -12.80
CA HIS A 306 -9.53 -12.66 -13.30
C HIS A 306 -8.54 -13.32 -12.35
N GLU A 307 -7.56 -12.58 -11.83
CA GLU A 307 -6.61 -12.98 -10.81
C GLU A 307 -7.33 -13.50 -9.55
N ARG A 308 -8.36 -12.79 -9.06
CA ARG A 308 -9.15 -13.25 -7.91
C ARG A 308 -9.85 -14.58 -8.17
N ILE A 309 -10.35 -14.80 -9.38
CA ILE A 309 -10.98 -16.07 -9.76
C ILE A 309 -9.94 -17.19 -9.77
N LEU A 310 -8.79 -16.98 -10.44
CA LEU A 310 -7.71 -17.96 -10.55
C LEU A 310 -7.11 -18.32 -9.18
N LEU A 311 -6.84 -17.33 -8.32
CA LEU A 311 -6.23 -17.57 -7.01
C LEU A 311 -7.24 -18.07 -5.97
N GLY A 312 -8.50 -17.63 -6.04
CA GLY A 312 -9.52 -17.94 -5.04
C GLY A 312 -10.39 -19.14 -5.40
N CYS A 313 -11.09 -19.07 -6.53
CA CYS A 313 -12.16 -20.01 -6.86
C CYS A 313 -11.63 -21.28 -7.56
N MET A 314 -10.66 -21.15 -8.45
CA MET A 314 -10.17 -22.27 -9.28
C MET A 314 -9.53 -23.44 -8.51
N PRO A 315 -8.80 -23.25 -7.39
CA PRO A 315 -8.37 -24.36 -6.56
C PRO A 315 -9.54 -25.24 -6.10
N HIS A 316 -10.68 -24.64 -5.75
CA HIS A 316 -11.89 -25.37 -5.36
C HIS A 316 -12.53 -26.10 -6.54
N VAL A 317 -12.56 -25.49 -7.74
CA VAL A 317 -13.05 -26.15 -8.96
C VAL A 317 -12.26 -27.43 -9.26
N LEU A 318 -10.93 -27.38 -9.14
CA LEU A 318 -10.09 -28.53 -9.44
C LEU A 318 -10.17 -29.62 -8.36
N VAL A 319 -10.28 -29.25 -7.09
CA VAL A 319 -10.57 -30.21 -6.00
C VAL A 319 -11.94 -30.84 -6.21
N TYR A 320 -12.94 -30.06 -6.61
CA TYR A 320 -14.28 -30.56 -6.94
C TYR A 320 -14.24 -31.62 -8.04
N LEU A 321 -13.55 -31.34 -9.16
CA LEU A 321 -13.38 -32.28 -10.26
C LEU A 321 -12.68 -33.57 -9.86
N ARG A 322 -11.60 -33.48 -9.07
CA ARG A 322 -10.90 -34.66 -8.54
C ARG A 322 -11.80 -35.49 -7.61
N GLY A 323 -12.62 -34.82 -6.79
CA GLY A 323 -13.61 -35.49 -5.97
C GLY A 323 -14.68 -36.21 -6.81
N LEU A 324 -15.17 -35.60 -7.89
CA LEU A 324 -16.09 -36.25 -8.82
C LEU A 324 -15.46 -37.47 -9.51
N GLU A 325 -14.17 -37.37 -9.89
CA GLU A 325 -13.42 -38.50 -10.43
C GLU A 325 -13.35 -39.66 -9.43
N HIS A 326 -13.07 -39.36 -8.16
CA HIS A 326 -13.05 -40.37 -7.10
C HIS A 326 -14.42 -41.00 -6.86
N VAL A 327 -15.49 -40.20 -6.78
CA VAL A 327 -16.87 -40.68 -6.64
C VAL A 327 -17.23 -41.59 -7.81
N ASN A 328 -16.95 -41.18 -9.05
CA ASN A 328 -17.22 -41.98 -10.24
C ASN A 328 -16.44 -43.31 -10.23
N GLN A 329 -15.17 -43.30 -9.78
CA GLN A 329 -14.36 -44.51 -9.64
C GLN A 329 -14.94 -45.47 -8.58
N GLN A 330 -15.35 -44.96 -7.42
CA GLN A 330 -16.02 -45.77 -6.38
C GLN A 330 -17.31 -46.40 -6.92
N ARG A 331 -18.13 -45.64 -7.67
CA ARG A 331 -19.35 -46.16 -8.30
C ARG A 331 -19.05 -47.23 -9.35
N LYS A 332 -18.00 -47.04 -10.15
CA LYS A 332 -17.52 -48.03 -11.12
C LYS A 332 -17.12 -49.34 -10.43
N GLU A 333 -16.36 -49.26 -9.33
CA GLU A 333 -15.96 -50.43 -8.55
C GLU A 333 -17.17 -51.14 -7.90
N ALA A 334 -18.10 -50.39 -7.31
CA ALA A 334 -19.33 -50.93 -6.76
C ALA A 334 -20.19 -51.63 -7.83
N ASN A 335 -20.31 -51.05 -9.03
CA ASN A 335 -21.01 -51.66 -10.16
C ASN A 335 -20.29 -52.92 -10.66
N LYS A 336 -18.95 -52.94 -10.69
CA LYS A 336 -18.16 -54.12 -11.04
C LYS A 336 -18.39 -55.27 -10.05
N GLU A 337 -18.44 -54.99 -8.76
CA GLU A 337 -18.75 -56.02 -7.75
C GLU A 337 -20.20 -56.49 -7.83
N ARG A 338 -21.15 -55.60 -8.11
CA ARG A 338 -22.55 -55.98 -8.38
C ARG A 338 -22.69 -56.87 -9.61
N LEU A 339 -21.97 -56.57 -10.68
CA LEU A 339 -22.00 -57.34 -11.92
C LEU A 339 -21.65 -58.83 -11.71
N LYS A 340 -20.81 -59.14 -10.72
CA LYS A 340 -20.46 -60.53 -10.38
C LYS A 340 -21.60 -61.32 -9.73
N LYS A 341 -22.60 -60.64 -9.15
CA LYS A 341 -23.66 -61.25 -8.32
C LYS A 341 -25.03 -61.31 -9.00
N VAL A 342 -25.27 -60.43 -9.96
CA VAL A 342 -26.60 -60.16 -10.53
C VAL A 342 -26.98 -61.17 -11.62
N GLN A 343 -28.26 -61.57 -11.66
CA GLN A 343 -28.84 -62.44 -12.69
C GLN A 343 -29.62 -61.66 -13.78
N HIS A 344 -29.95 -62.34 -14.87
CA HIS A 344 -30.29 -61.88 -16.23
C HIS A 344 -30.88 -60.46 -16.44
N GLU A 345 -31.84 -59.97 -15.67
CA GLU A 345 -32.49 -58.66 -15.94
C GLU A 345 -31.72 -57.44 -15.40
N GLU A 346 -31.07 -57.53 -14.23
CA GLU A 346 -30.33 -56.38 -13.70
C GLU A 346 -28.93 -56.27 -14.32
N LEU A 347 -28.47 -57.29 -15.06
CA LEU A 347 -27.19 -57.27 -15.78
C LEU A 347 -27.11 -56.11 -16.77
N ASP A 348 -28.17 -55.88 -17.55
CA ASP A 348 -28.19 -54.80 -18.54
C ASP A 348 -28.19 -53.43 -17.86
N LYS A 349 -28.95 -53.26 -16.76
CA LYS A 349 -28.95 -52.03 -15.96
C LYS A 349 -27.56 -51.73 -15.38
N VAL A 350 -26.86 -52.75 -14.86
CA VAL A 350 -25.50 -52.60 -14.32
C VAL A 350 -24.50 -52.29 -15.42
N ARG A 351 -24.62 -52.91 -16.61
CA ARG A 351 -23.79 -52.62 -17.78
C ARG A 351 -23.94 -51.17 -18.24
N ILE A 352 -25.18 -50.69 -18.42
CA ILE A 352 -25.47 -49.30 -18.79
C ILE A 352 -24.82 -48.32 -17.80
N ARG A 353 -24.94 -48.57 -16.49
CA ARG A 353 -24.31 -47.74 -15.45
C ARG A 353 -22.78 -47.79 -15.50
N MET A 354 -22.20 -48.95 -15.82
CA MET A 354 -20.75 -49.09 -15.95
C MET A 354 -20.21 -48.35 -17.18
N ASP A 355 -20.92 -48.40 -18.31
CA ASP A 355 -20.60 -47.64 -19.51
C ASP A 355 -20.70 -46.13 -19.26
N ALA A 356 -21.72 -45.69 -18.52
CA ALA A 356 -21.85 -44.31 -18.06
C ALA A 356 -20.65 -43.87 -17.20
N CYS A 357 -20.20 -44.70 -16.25
CA CYS A 357 -18.98 -44.41 -15.46
C CYS A 357 -17.74 -44.23 -16.35
N VAL A 358 -17.58 -45.05 -17.41
CA VAL A 358 -16.45 -44.93 -18.34
C VAL A 358 -16.54 -43.66 -19.17
N ALA A 359 -17.73 -43.29 -19.65
CA ALA A 359 -17.95 -42.06 -20.37
C ALA A 359 -17.67 -40.82 -19.51
N LEU A 360 -18.19 -40.79 -18.28
CA LEU A 360 -17.96 -39.72 -17.31
C LEU A 360 -16.48 -39.59 -16.95
N ALA A 361 -15.76 -40.70 -16.76
CA ALA A 361 -14.32 -40.66 -16.49
C ALA A 361 -13.52 -39.98 -17.61
N LYS A 362 -13.88 -40.23 -18.88
CA LYS A 362 -13.25 -39.57 -20.03
C LYS A 362 -13.52 -38.05 -20.02
N LYS A 363 -14.78 -37.64 -19.78
CA LYS A 363 -15.17 -36.23 -19.72
C LYS A 363 -14.47 -35.50 -18.57
N LEU A 364 -14.49 -36.08 -17.36
CA LEU A 364 -13.82 -35.53 -16.16
C LEU A 364 -12.32 -35.34 -16.40
N LYS A 365 -11.63 -36.35 -16.95
CA LYS A 365 -10.20 -36.26 -17.26
C LYS A 365 -9.92 -35.18 -18.30
N GLN A 366 -10.67 -35.15 -19.40
CA GLN A 366 -10.52 -34.13 -20.45
C GLN A 366 -10.66 -32.71 -19.88
N LEU A 367 -11.65 -32.51 -19.01
CA LEU A 367 -11.94 -31.21 -18.45
C LEU A 367 -10.94 -30.80 -17.36
N ALA A 368 -10.46 -31.76 -16.55
CA ALA A 368 -9.35 -31.53 -15.62
C ALA A 368 -8.09 -31.02 -16.33
N TRP A 369 -7.76 -31.56 -17.51
CA TRP A 369 -6.63 -31.07 -18.32
C TRP A 369 -6.81 -29.64 -18.85
N ARG A 370 -8.05 -29.19 -19.04
CA ARG A 370 -8.35 -27.83 -19.51
C ARG A 370 -8.39 -26.79 -18.41
N ILE A 371 -8.50 -27.23 -17.16
CA ILE A 371 -8.63 -26.37 -15.98
C ILE A 371 -7.37 -26.46 -15.10
N VAL A 372 -6.42 -27.34 -15.40
CA VAL A 372 -5.15 -27.43 -14.67
C VAL A 372 -4.36 -26.12 -14.76
N PRO A 373 -3.61 -25.74 -13.70
CA PRO A 373 -2.62 -24.69 -13.78
C PRO A 373 -1.74 -24.78 -15.04
N GLY A 374 -1.55 -23.66 -15.72
CA GLY A 374 -0.77 -23.50 -16.95
C GLY A 374 -1.56 -23.68 -18.24
N SER A 375 -2.81 -24.17 -18.16
CA SER A 375 -3.64 -24.38 -19.35
C SER A 375 -4.05 -23.06 -20.01
N HIS A 376 -4.11 -23.08 -21.36
CA HIS A 376 -4.45 -21.90 -22.15
C HIS A 376 -5.88 -21.39 -21.87
N SER A 377 -6.82 -22.30 -21.57
CA SER A 377 -8.21 -21.95 -21.28
C SER A 377 -8.38 -21.02 -20.06
N LEU A 378 -7.41 -21.03 -19.14
CA LEU A 378 -7.38 -20.17 -17.97
C LEU A 378 -6.87 -18.76 -18.26
N ARG A 379 -6.30 -18.49 -19.43
CA ARG A 379 -5.76 -17.16 -19.77
C ARG A 379 -6.85 -16.16 -20.14
N GLN A 380 -8.01 -16.64 -20.57
CA GLN A 380 -9.15 -15.85 -21.01
C GLN A 380 -10.35 -16.12 -20.11
N ILE A 381 -10.92 -15.06 -19.53
CA ILE A 381 -12.00 -15.19 -18.53
C ILE A 381 -13.26 -15.84 -19.11
N ASP A 382 -13.59 -15.58 -20.38
CA ASP A 382 -14.78 -16.13 -21.03
C ASP A 382 -14.61 -17.62 -21.28
N THR A 383 -13.46 -18.02 -21.81
CA THR A 383 -13.09 -19.43 -22.02
C THR A 383 -13.06 -20.22 -20.70
N LEU A 384 -12.53 -19.61 -19.64
CA LEU A 384 -12.56 -20.19 -18.28
C LEU A 384 -13.99 -20.42 -17.81
N ARG A 385 -14.87 -19.43 -17.96
CA ARG A 385 -16.29 -19.56 -17.58
C ARG A 385 -16.99 -20.66 -18.34
N ASP A 386 -16.69 -20.82 -19.63
CA ASP A 386 -17.28 -21.88 -20.44
C ASP A 386 -16.78 -23.27 -20.04
N GLU A 387 -15.51 -23.42 -19.66
CA GLU A 387 -15.03 -24.69 -19.08
C GLU A 387 -15.65 -24.96 -17.71
N VAL A 388 -15.86 -23.94 -16.87
CA VAL A 388 -16.55 -24.09 -15.57
C VAL A 388 -18.03 -24.47 -15.74
N LYS A 389 -18.74 -23.93 -16.75
CA LYS A 389 -20.11 -24.37 -17.10
C LYS A 389 -20.17 -25.86 -17.46
N LYS A 390 -19.14 -26.37 -18.14
CA LYS A 390 -19.05 -27.80 -18.46
C LYS A 390 -18.86 -28.66 -17.20
N VAL A 391 -18.18 -28.14 -16.16
CA VAL A 391 -18.12 -28.81 -14.84
C VAL A 391 -19.51 -28.91 -14.23
N ASP A 392 -20.28 -27.81 -14.27
CA ASP A 392 -21.64 -27.77 -13.73
C ASP A 392 -22.57 -28.76 -14.47
N SER A 393 -22.44 -28.84 -15.80
CA SER A 393 -23.17 -29.84 -16.59
C SER A 393 -22.77 -31.29 -16.25
N LEU A 394 -21.52 -31.54 -15.87
CA LEU A 394 -21.08 -32.87 -15.40
C LEU A 394 -21.67 -33.22 -14.03
N ARG A 395 -21.84 -32.22 -13.15
CA ARG A 395 -22.52 -32.40 -11.87
C ARG A 395 -23.95 -32.86 -12.07
N THR A 396 -24.71 -32.18 -12.94
CA THR A 396 -26.10 -32.58 -13.25
C THR A 396 -26.15 -33.97 -13.89
N GLU A 397 -25.26 -34.29 -14.83
CA GLU A 397 -25.19 -35.61 -15.46
C GLU A 397 -24.93 -36.74 -14.44
N ILE A 398 -24.06 -36.51 -13.45
CA ILE A 398 -23.79 -37.45 -12.36
C ILE A 398 -25.01 -37.63 -11.45
N MET A 399 -25.69 -36.54 -11.08
CA MET A 399 -26.90 -36.59 -10.26
C MET A 399 -28.04 -37.32 -10.98
N ASP A 400 -28.24 -37.07 -12.27
CA ASP A 400 -29.25 -37.75 -13.08
C ASP A 400 -28.96 -39.25 -13.23
N THR A 401 -27.67 -39.62 -13.36
CA THR A 401 -27.27 -41.01 -13.59
C THR A 401 -27.29 -41.85 -12.29
N PHE A 402 -26.91 -41.25 -11.15
CA PHE A 402 -26.65 -41.98 -9.90
C PHE A 402 -27.54 -41.56 -8.72
N GLY A 403 -28.37 -40.53 -8.88
CA GLY A 403 -29.25 -39.96 -7.85
C GLY A 403 -28.71 -38.68 -7.20
N GLU A 404 -29.58 -37.93 -6.52
CA GLU A 404 -29.22 -36.65 -5.89
C GLU A 404 -28.14 -36.81 -4.79
N ASP A 405 -28.18 -37.92 -4.06
CA ASP A 405 -27.20 -38.26 -3.00
C ASP A 405 -25.90 -38.86 -3.56
N ALA A 406 -25.69 -38.83 -4.88
CA ALA A 406 -24.47 -39.38 -5.48
C ALA A 406 -23.23 -38.61 -5.05
N ILE A 407 -23.36 -37.31 -4.78
CA ILE A 407 -22.27 -36.38 -4.51
C ILE A 407 -22.18 -36.12 -2.99
N PRO A 408 -21.03 -36.38 -2.34
CA PRO A 408 -20.86 -36.11 -0.92
C PRO A 408 -21.00 -34.63 -0.56
N LYS A 409 -21.62 -34.32 0.58
CA LYS A 409 -21.78 -32.93 1.09
C LYS A 409 -20.49 -32.11 1.14
N PRO A 410 -19.32 -32.65 1.58
CA PRO A 410 -18.08 -31.87 1.57
C PRO A 410 -17.65 -31.42 0.17
N LEU A 411 -18.04 -32.18 -0.86
CA LEU A 411 -17.73 -31.82 -2.24
C LEU A 411 -18.65 -30.67 -2.73
N GLU A 412 -19.90 -30.65 -2.30
CA GLU A 412 -20.84 -29.54 -2.57
C GLU A 412 -20.37 -28.21 -1.98
N GLU A 413 -19.62 -28.21 -0.87
CA GLU A 413 -18.99 -26.99 -0.35
C GLU A 413 -17.96 -26.41 -1.34
N HIS A 414 -17.16 -27.26 -1.99
CA HIS A 414 -16.23 -26.82 -3.03
C HIS A 414 -16.94 -26.36 -4.31
N TYR A 415 -18.07 -26.99 -4.65
CA TYR A 415 -18.94 -26.52 -5.73
C TYR A 415 -19.44 -25.10 -5.45
N ALA A 416 -19.93 -24.83 -4.23
CA ALA A 416 -20.42 -23.52 -3.83
C ALA A 416 -19.31 -22.47 -3.85
N LEU A 417 -18.13 -22.79 -3.31
CA LEU A 417 -17.00 -21.86 -3.24
C LEU A 417 -16.39 -21.55 -4.61
N GLY A 418 -16.31 -22.54 -5.51
CA GLY A 418 -15.69 -22.40 -6.82
C GLY A 418 -16.70 -22.10 -7.93
N ILE A 419 -17.49 -23.11 -8.30
CA ILE A 419 -18.30 -23.14 -9.53
C ILE A 419 -19.45 -22.13 -9.43
N SER A 420 -20.24 -22.21 -8.36
CA SER A 420 -21.38 -21.29 -8.15
C SER A 420 -20.93 -19.83 -8.12
N THR A 421 -19.83 -19.53 -7.42
CA THR A 421 -19.25 -18.17 -7.37
C THR A 421 -18.82 -17.65 -8.75
N ILE A 422 -18.20 -18.48 -9.59
CA ILE A 422 -17.72 -18.09 -10.92
C ILE A 422 -18.90 -17.86 -11.89
N LEU A 423 -19.93 -18.71 -11.81
CA LEU A 423 -21.08 -18.68 -12.71
C LEU A 423 -22.14 -17.66 -12.29
N THR A 424 -22.13 -17.22 -11.02
CA THR A 424 -23.03 -16.16 -10.57
C THR A 424 -22.78 -14.89 -11.40
N PRO A 425 -23.78 -14.39 -12.13
CA PRO A 425 -23.60 -13.21 -12.96
C PRO A 425 -23.17 -12.05 -12.06
N THR A 426 -22.14 -11.32 -12.49
CA THR A 426 -21.74 -10.10 -11.80
C THR A 426 -22.97 -9.21 -11.73
N PRO A 427 -23.39 -8.75 -10.53
CA PRO A 427 -24.61 -7.97 -10.40
C PRO A 427 -24.52 -6.81 -11.40
N ALA A 428 -25.46 -6.81 -12.35
CA ALA A 428 -25.53 -5.78 -13.37
C ALA A 428 -25.42 -4.44 -12.65
N ALA A 429 -24.49 -3.59 -13.08
CA ALA A 429 -24.20 -2.31 -12.44
C ALA A 429 -25.55 -1.68 -12.11
N THR A 430 -25.83 -1.58 -10.80
CA THR A 430 -27.15 -1.26 -10.28
C THR A 430 -27.66 -0.10 -11.09
N THR A 431 -28.80 -0.30 -11.76
CA THR A 431 -29.47 0.71 -12.58
C THR A 431 -29.31 2.04 -11.86
N ALA A 432 -28.72 3.02 -12.58
CA ALA A 432 -28.28 4.28 -11.99
C ALA A 432 -29.32 4.73 -10.98
N LYS A 433 -28.92 4.83 -9.69
CA LYS A 433 -29.86 5.17 -8.62
C LYS A 433 -30.72 6.33 -9.14
N PRO A 434 -32.06 6.23 -9.06
CA PRO A 434 -32.91 7.31 -9.51
C PRO A 434 -32.37 8.62 -8.91
N PRO A 435 -32.31 9.69 -9.71
CA PRO A 435 -31.73 10.95 -9.27
C PRO A 435 -32.30 11.28 -7.90
N LYS A 436 -31.41 11.61 -6.94
CA LYS A 436 -31.86 11.96 -5.59
C LYS A 436 -32.94 13.03 -5.75
N PRO A 437 -34.13 12.85 -5.15
CA PRO A 437 -35.16 13.87 -5.22
C PRO A 437 -34.56 15.19 -4.73
N ASP A 438 -34.77 16.26 -5.49
CA ASP A 438 -34.29 17.58 -5.13
C ASP A 438 -34.80 17.91 -3.73
N LEU A 439 -33.86 18.21 -2.82
CA LEU A 439 -34.18 18.54 -1.45
C LEU A 439 -34.97 19.84 -1.49
N ASN A 440 -36.27 19.79 -1.17
CA ASN A 440 -37.12 20.98 -1.14
C ASN A 440 -36.62 21.92 -0.02
N VAL A 441 -35.78 22.88 -0.39
CA VAL A 441 -35.29 23.94 0.52
C VAL A 441 -36.36 24.99 0.81
N SER A 442 -37.50 24.95 0.12
CA SER A 442 -38.58 25.92 0.27
C SER A 442 -39.34 25.80 1.60
N ASP A 443 -39.23 24.67 2.30
CA ASP A 443 -39.94 24.42 3.57
C ASP A 443 -39.12 24.82 4.80
N LEU A 444 -37.87 25.29 4.63
CA LEU A 444 -37.10 25.92 5.70
C LEU A 444 -37.43 27.42 5.73
N GLY A 445 -38.67 27.72 6.15
CA GLY A 445 -39.07 29.06 6.55
C GLY A 445 -38.23 29.56 7.72
N ILE A 446 -37.74 30.79 7.56
CA ILE A 446 -37.03 31.63 8.53
C ILE A 446 -37.82 31.77 9.83
#